data_AF-A0A2V2G2Q0-F1
#
_entry.id   AF-A0A2V2G2Q0-F1
#
_cell.length_a   1.000
_cell.length_b   1.000
_cell.length_c   1.000
_cell.angle_alpha   90.00
_cell.angle_beta   90.00
_cell.angle_gamma   90.00
#
_symmetry.space_group_name_H-M   'P 1'
#
loop_
_entity.id
_entity.type
_entity.pdbx_description
1 polymer ?
#
loop_
_entity_poly.entity_id
_entity_poly.type
_entity_poly.pdbx_seq_one_letter_code
_entity_poly.pdbx_strand_id
1 'polypeptide(L)'
;MEYTYYPKGVCSNKIDIDVEGNIIKNVKFYGGCDGNLKALSKLVKGMTVESVSEILSGNTCGFRPTSCADQLVKGLNEAMALDQEAASCEKAETCAANEVSDEDKDLGQTEKENEEAEA
;
A
#
# COMPACT_ATOMS: atom_id res chain seq x y z
N MET A 1 -3.09 8.74 -2.41
CA MET A 1 -2.80 9.16 -1.02
C MET A 1 -1.66 10.18 -1.08
N GLU A 2 -1.85 11.34 -0.45
CA GLU A 2 -0.78 12.33 -0.30
C GLU A 2 -0.06 12.16 1.03
N TYR A 3 1.27 12.11 0.99
CA TYR A 3 2.15 11.95 2.15
C TYR A 3 3.29 12.97 2.10
N THR A 4 3.49 13.70 3.20
CA THR A 4 4.61 14.64 3.33
C THR A 4 5.73 14.01 4.16
N TYR A 5 6.90 13.87 3.54
CA TYR A 5 8.11 13.35 4.16
C TYR A 5 9.15 14.46 4.43
N TYR A 6 9.83 14.37 5.56
CA TYR A 6 10.90 15.29 5.96
C TYR A 6 12.25 14.56 5.97
N PRO A 7 13.03 14.67 4.89
CA PRO A 7 14.27 13.90 4.73
C PRO A 7 15.37 14.40 5.67
N LYS A 8 16.29 13.51 6.04
CA LYS A 8 17.38 13.81 6.99
C LYS A 8 18.75 13.61 6.34
N GLY A 9 19.69 14.51 6.66
CA GLY A 9 21.08 14.41 6.20
C GLY A 9 21.28 14.71 4.70
N VAL A 10 20.34 15.43 4.08
CA VAL A 10 20.37 15.81 2.65
C VAL A 10 20.04 17.29 2.46
N CYS A 11 20.13 17.78 1.23
CA CYS A 11 19.86 19.19 0.91
C CYS A 11 18.38 19.51 0.63
N SER A 12 17.55 18.50 0.35
CA SER A 12 16.09 18.67 0.34
C SER A 12 15.57 18.80 1.76
N ASN A 13 14.58 19.66 1.98
CA ASN A 13 13.98 19.91 3.29
C ASN A 13 12.63 19.22 3.46
N LYS A 14 11.93 18.95 2.35
CA LYS A 14 10.59 18.36 2.34
C LYS A 14 10.35 17.65 1.01
N ILE A 15 9.61 16.55 1.04
CA ILE A 15 9.16 15.80 -0.14
C ILE A 15 7.66 15.55 0.02
N ASP A 16 6.86 16.03 -0.93
CA ASP A 16 5.46 15.63 -1.06
C ASP A 16 5.39 14.45 -2.03
N ILE A 17 4.74 13.37 -1.61
CA ILE A 17 4.64 12.10 -2.31
C ILE A 17 3.15 11.79 -2.50
N ASP A 18 2.75 11.50 -3.73
CA ASP A 18 1.42 11.01 -4.06
C ASP A 18 1.54 9.60 -4.65
N VAL A 19 0.98 8.64 -3.93
CA VAL A 19 0.97 7.21 -4.28
C VAL A 19 -0.45 6.69 -4.33
N GLU A 20 -0.73 5.81 -5.28
CA GLU A 20 -2.01 5.10 -5.38
C GLU A 20 -1.73 3.60 -5.39
N GLY A 21 -1.95 2.94 -4.24
CA GLY A 21 -1.53 1.56 -4.02
C GLY A 21 -0.02 1.41 -4.15
N ASN A 22 0.43 0.87 -5.28
CA ASN A 22 1.86 0.65 -5.55
C ASN A 22 2.43 1.59 -6.63
N ILE A 23 1.64 2.51 -7.18
CA ILE A 23 2.08 3.36 -8.30
C ILE A 23 2.31 4.78 -7.82
N ILE A 24 3.48 5.32 -8.15
CA ILE A 24 3.84 6.71 -7.87
C ILE A 24 3.14 7.63 -8.87
N LYS A 25 2.25 8.50 -8.40
CA LYS A 25 1.51 9.44 -9.24
C LYS A 25 2.24 10.76 -9.40
N ASN A 26 2.79 11.27 -8.31
CA ASN A 26 3.53 12.52 -8.31
C ASN A 26 4.52 12.58 -7.14
N VAL A 27 5.64 13.26 -7.34
CA VAL A 27 6.61 13.54 -6.28
C VAL A 27 7.07 14.97 -6.45
N LYS A 28 7.14 15.73 -5.35
CA LYS A 28 7.61 17.11 -5.36
C LYS A 28 8.59 17.35 -4.23
N PHE A 29 9.80 17.76 -4.60
CA PHE A 29 10.85 18.13 -3.66
C PHE A 29 10.81 19.63 -3.37
N TYR A 30 11.21 20.00 -2.15
CA TYR A 30 11.39 21.38 -1.72
C TYR A 30 12.78 21.55 -1.12
N GLY A 31 13.58 22.39 -1.76
CA GLY A 31 15.00 22.58 -1.43
C GLY A 31 15.92 21.54 -2.09
N GLY A 32 17.19 21.89 -2.22
CA GLY A 32 18.20 21.08 -2.92
C GLY A 32 18.43 21.51 -4.36
N CYS A 33 18.96 20.59 -5.19
CA CYS A 33 19.27 20.88 -6.59
C CYS A 33 18.00 20.89 -7.44
N ASP A 34 17.45 22.08 -7.70
CA ASP A 34 16.17 22.29 -8.38
C ASP A 34 16.03 21.50 -9.70
N GLY A 35 17.03 21.58 -10.59
CA GLY A 35 16.98 20.90 -11.89
C GLY A 35 16.96 19.37 -11.78
N ASN A 36 17.87 18.82 -10.97
CA ASN A 36 17.99 17.37 -10.83
C ASN A 36 16.78 16.77 -10.09
N LEU A 37 16.27 17.44 -9.07
CA LEU A 37 15.12 16.97 -8.31
C LEU A 37 13.84 17.03 -9.14
N LYS A 38 13.65 18.05 -9.98
CA LYS A 38 12.55 18.10 -10.95
C LYS A 38 12.65 16.99 -11.99
N ALA A 39 13.86 16.65 -12.45
CA ALA A 39 14.07 15.54 -13.35
C ALA A 39 13.71 14.21 -12.66
N LEU A 40 14.18 14.00 -11.43
CA LEU A 40 13.88 12.82 -10.63
C LEU A 40 12.36 12.64 -10.45
N SER A 41 11.65 13.69 -10.06
CA SER A 41 10.18 13.70 -9.95
C SER A 41 9.46 13.25 -11.22
N LYS A 42 9.99 13.59 -12.39
CA LYS A 42 9.41 13.18 -13.68
C LYS A 42 9.75 11.73 -14.02
N LEU A 43 10.95 11.27 -13.69
CA LEU A 43 11.42 9.92 -13.98
C LEU A 43 10.67 8.87 -13.17
N VAL A 44 10.42 9.13 -11.88
CA VAL A 44 9.74 8.17 -11.00
C VAL A 44 8.23 8.12 -11.19
N LYS A 45 7.65 9.07 -11.93
CA LYS A 45 6.21 9.13 -12.17
C LYS A 45 5.74 7.92 -12.99
N GLY A 46 4.74 7.21 -12.48
CA GLY A 46 4.16 6.02 -13.10
C GLY A 46 4.94 4.73 -12.85
N MET A 47 6.05 4.79 -12.12
CA MET A 47 6.80 3.60 -11.71
C MET A 47 6.19 3.00 -10.43
N THR A 48 6.47 1.71 -10.20
CA THR A 48 6.17 1.10 -8.90
C THR A 48 7.20 1.50 -7.86
N VAL A 49 6.80 1.48 -6.59
CA VAL A 49 7.72 1.83 -5.50
C VAL A 49 8.86 0.82 -5.39
N GLU A 50 8.63 -0.47 -5.65
CA GLU A 50 9.71 -1.47 -5.62
C GLU A 50 10.74 -1.17 -6.71
N SER A 51 10.30 -0.88 -7.93
CA SER A 51 11.19 -0.57 -9.05
C SER A 51 12.08 0.66 -8.75
N VAL A 52 11.49 1.69 -8.15
CA VAL A 52 12.24 2.89 -7.75
C VAL A 52 13.20 2.59 -6.60
N SER A 53 12.79 1.75 -5.65
CA SER A 53 13.62 1.33 -4.52
C SER A 53 14.85 0.56 -4.98
N GLU A 54 14.69 -0.37 -5.93
CA GLU A 54 15.81 -1.14 -6.49
C GLU A 54 16.86 -0.24 -7.17
N ILE A 55 16.41 0.83 -7.83
CA ILE A 55 17.31 1.72 -8.59
C ILE A 55 17.98 2.76 -7.69
N LEU A 56 17.27 3.30 -6.70
CA LEU A 56 17.69 4.50 -5.97
C LEU A 56 18.08 4.26 -4.51
N SER A 57 17.76 3.10 -3.94
CA SER A 57 18.10 2.78 -2.54
C SER A 57 19.61 2.79 -2.33
N GLY A 58 20.05 3.40 -1.22
CA GLY A 58 21.45 3.50 -0.86
C GLY A 58 22.26 4.50 -1.70
N ASN A 59 21.64 5.24 -2.62
CA ASN A 59 22.36 6.26 -3.38
C ASN A 59 22.93 7.33 -2.44
N THR A 60 24.24 7.58 -2.51
CA THR A 60 24.96 8.53 -1.64
C THR A 60 25.21 9.87 -2.35
N CYS A 61 25.57 10.91 -1.59
CA CYS A 61 25.84 12.24 -2.14
C CYS A 61 27.10 12.85 -1.51
N GLY A 62 28.21 12.80 -2.24
CA GLY A 62 29.52 13.23 -1.73
C GLY A 62 29.94 12.38 -0.53
N PHE A 63 30.28 13.03 0.58
CA PHE A 63 30.66 12.35 1.83
C PHE A 63 29.46 11.89 2.69
N ARG A 64 28.22 12.18 2.27
CA ARG A 64 27.03 11.81 3.04
C ARG A 64 26.67 10.34 2.79
N PRO A 65 26.26 9.59 3.83
CA PRO A 65 25.85 8.19 3.69
C PRO A 65 24.46 8.03 3.05
N THR A 66 23.87 9.11 2.51
CA THR A 66 22.53 9.15 1.93
C THR A 66 22.44 10.28 0.90
N SER A 67 21.36 10.33 0.13
CA SER A 67 21.07 11.35 -0.88
C SER A 67 19.57 11.64 -0.96
N CYS A 68 19.19 12.69 -1.70
CA CYS A 68 17.77 12.99 -1.92
C CYS A 68 17.02 11.84 -2.60
N ALA A 69 17.71 11.04 -3.43
CA ALA A 69 17.13 9.85 -4.07
C ALA A 69 16.92 8.71 -3.06
N ASP A 70 17.91 8.43 -2.21
CA ASP A 70 17.78 7.44 -1.14
C ASP A 70 16.71 7.82 -0.12
N GLN A 71 16.60 9.11 0.22
CA GLN A 71 15.55 9.61 1.11
C GLN A 71 14.15 9.57 0.46
N LEU A 72 14.06 9.71 -0.87
CA LEU A 72 12.79 9.50 -1.58
C LEU A 72 12.31 8.05 -1.39
N VAL A 73 13.20 7.07 -1.53
CA VAL A 73 12.86 5.65 -1.34
C VAL A 73 12.29 5.39 0.07
N LYS A 74 12.92 5.97 1.11
CA LYS A 74 12.42 5.87 2.48
C LYS A 74 11.02 6.47 2.63
N GLY A 75 10.81 7.67 2.10
CA GLY A 75 9.50 8.33 2.12
C GLY A 75 8.42 7.55 1.35
N LEU A 76 8.77 6.91 0.23
CA LEU A 76 7.85 6.07 -0.53
C LEU A 76 7.43 4.82 0.24
N ASN A 77 8.38 4.15 0.90
CA ASN A 77 8.09 2.98 1.74
C ASN A 77 7.18 3.34 2.92
N GLU A 78 7.43 4.48 3.57
CA GLU A 78 6.57 4.99 4.64
C GLU A 78 5.16 5.32 4.12
N ALA A 79 5.06 5.98 2.96
CA ALA A 79 3.77 6.30 2.34
C ALA A 79 2.96 5.03 1.98
N MET A 80 3.61 4.02 1.41
CA MET A 80 2.96 2.75 1.07
C MET A 80 2.47 1.97 2.29
N ALA A 81 3.29 1.91 3.34
CA ALA A 81 2.90 1.20 4.56
C ALA A 81 1.60 1.79 5.14
N LEU A 82 1.51 3.13 5.16
CA LEU A 82 0.31 3.83 5.62
C LEU A 82 -0.90 3.64 4.69
N ASP A 83 -0.70 3.61 3.36
CA ASP A 83 -1.78 3.35 2.39
C ASP A 83 -2.35 1.94 2.55
N GLN A 84 -1.49 0.94 2.79
CA GLN A 84 -1.89 -0.44 3.05
C GLN A 84 -2.61 -0.62 4.38
N GLU A 85 -2.18 0.09 5.43
CA GLU A 85 -2.89 0.12 6.71
C GLU A 85 -4.30 0.71 6.54
N ALA A 86 -4.46 1.80 5.79
CA ALA A 86 -5.76 2.39 5.48
C ALA A 86 -6.68 1.42 4.72
N ALA A 87 -6.16 0.74 3.69
CA ALA A 87 -6.92 -0.25 2.91
C ALA A 87 -7.28 -1.52 3.72
N SER A 88 -6.50 -1.85 4.75
CA SER A 88 -6.79 -2.98 5.64
C SER A 88 -7.92 -2.68 6.63
N CYS A 89 -8.13 -1.40 6.97
CA CYS A 89 -9.19 -0.97 7.88
C CYS A 89 -10.57 -1.05 7.22
N GLU A 90 -10.69 -0.72 5.94
CA GLU A 90 -11.98 -0.81 5.20
C GLU A 90 -12.48 -2.25 5.04
N LYS A 91 -11.59 -3.25 4.99
CA LYS A 91 -11.99 -4.66 4.93
C LYS A 91 -12.57 -5.20 6.25
N ALA A 92 -12.23 -4.59 7.39
CA ALA A 92 -12.77 -4.98 8.69
C ALA A 92 -14.25 -4.59 8.85
N GLU A 93 -14.70 -3.51 8.20
CA GLU A 93 -16.10 -3.05 8.28
C GLU A 93 -17.07 -3.89 7.42
N THR A 94 -16.59 -4.50 6.33
CA THR A 94 -17.40 -5.44 5.52
C THR A 94 -17.53 -6.85 6.09
N CYS A 95 -16.77 -7.23 7.11
CA CYS A 95 -16.89 -8.55 7.74
C CYS A 95 -18.05 -8.67 8.74
N ALA A 96 -18.69 -7.56 9.16
CA ALA A 96 -19.75 -7.57 10.16
C ALA A 96 -21.19 -7.63 9.60
N ALA A 97 -21.38 -7.66 8.28
CA ALA A 97 -22.70 -7.45 7.67
C ALA A 97 -23.23 -8.61 6.79
N ASN A 98 -22.61 -9.79 6.79
CA ASN A 98 -23.06 -10.87 5.91
C ASN A 98 -23.08 -12.26 6.57
N GLU A 99 -23.65 -12.37 7.77
CA GLU A 99 -24.09 -13.65 8.35
C GLU A 99 -25.35 -13.44 9.22
N VAL A 100 -26.51 -13.19 8.60
CA VAL A 100 -27.81 -13.49 9.22
C VAL A 100 -28.79 -14.00 8.16
N SER A 101 -29.34 -15.18 8.47
CA SER A 101 -30.60 -15.80 8.02
C SER A 101 -30.77 -16.17 6.56
N ASP A 102 -30.77 -17.48 6.29
CA ASP A 102 -31.96 -18.10 5.71
C ASP A 102 -32.46 -19.19 6.68
N GLU A 103 -33.62 -18.92 7.27
CA GLU A 103 -34.38 -19.74 8.20
C GLU A 103 -34.98 -20.99 7.52
N ASP A 104 -35.10 -22.04 8.33
CA ASP A 104 -36.12 -23.09 8.34
C ASP A 104 -36.92 -23.39 7.06
N LYS A 105 -36.73 -24.62 6.55
CA LYS A 105 -37.75 -25.29 5.74
C LYS A 105 -38.00 -26.70 6.27
N ASP A 106 -38.75 -26.74 7.38
CA ASP A 106 -39.53 -27.90 7.81
C ASP A 106 -40.73 -28.09 6.87
N LEU A 107 -40.88 -29.30 6.33
CA LEU A 107 -42.16 -29.89 5.93
C LEU A 107 -41.91 -31.37 5.62
N GLY A 108 -42.26 -32.21 6.59
CA GLY A 108 -42.19 -33.67 6.49
C GLY A 108 -43.15 -34.27 5.47
N GLN A 109 -42.81 -35.49 5.04
CA GLN A 109 -43.77 -36.52 4.65
C GLN A 109 -43.37 -37.84 5.30
N THR A 110 -44.33 -38.37 6.05
CA THR A 110 -44.44 -39.75 6.52
C THR A 110 -44.51 -40.72 5.33
N GLU A 111 -43.92 -41.91 5.45
CA GLU A 111 -44.63 -43.19 5.31
C GLU A 111 -43.72 -44.40 5.61
N LYS A 112 -44.39 -45.46 6.05
CA LYS A 112 -43.89 -46.74 6.56
C LYS A 112 -43.34 -47.62 5.44
N GLU A 113 -42.39 -48.48 5.79
CA GLU A 113 -42.19 -49.88 5.33
C GLU A 113 -40.95 -50.40 6.08
N ASN A 114 -41.09 -51.11 7.21
CA ASN A 114 -41.48 -52.51 7.41
C ASN A 114 -40.41 -53.54 6.98
N GLU A 115 -40.07 -54.41 7.95
CA GLU A 115 -39.52 -55.77 7.85
C GLU A 115 -38.20 -56.03 7.10
N GLU A 116 -37.20 -56.51 7.84
CA GLU A 116 -36.48 -57.80 7.67
C GLU A 116 -35.51 -57.90 8.88
N ALA A 117 -35.75 -58.72 9.90
CA ALA A 117 -35.69 -60.18 9.98
C ALA A 117 -34.27 -60.77 9.78
N GLU A 118 -33.90 -61.63 10.73
CA GLU A 118 -32.77 -62.60 10.76
C GLU A 118 -31.35 -62.09 11.03
N ALA A 119 -30.86 -62.26 12.26
CA ALA A 119 -30.09 -63.47 12.66
C ALA A 119 -29.57 -63.36 14.10
#